data_AF-A0A916HJT5-F1
#
_entry.id   AF-A0A916HJT5-F1
#
_cell.length_a   1.000
_cell.length_b   1.000
_cell.length_c   1.000
_cell.angle_alpha   90.00
_cell.angle_beta   90.00
_cell.angle_gamma   90.00
#
_symmetry.space_group_name_H-M   'P 1'
#
loop_
_entity.id
_entity.type
_entity.pdbx_description
1 polymer ?
#
loop_
_entity_poly.entity_id
_entity_poly.type
_entity_poly.pdbx_seq_one_letter_code
_entity_poly.pdbx_strand_id
1 'polypeptide(L)'
;MNAGLVDVFGIAVAAIALASAVLLMMVHKELGPFTGLSAGGKWMLMGAFGMGVLAFGFKMAVAAVMSGMPERAVAPLIAAYGGPAALHDADGRSFDDRALPARYVWQPLPAAAPAPPDNPTTPEKVALGRRLFNDKRLSADGTLSCASCHDLQGHGGGDGRATATGIGGQVGGRNAPTVWNAAF
;
A
#
# COMPACT_ATOMS: atom_id res chain seq x y z
N MET A 1 -28.06 12.21 30.64
CA MET A 1 -28.86 11.25 29.84
C MET A 1 -27.88 10.28 29.20
N ASN A 2 -27.49 9.25 29.96
CA ASN A 2 -26.57 8.22 29.50
C ASN A 2 -27.42 7.10 28.90
N ALA A 3 -27.82 7.23 27.63
CA ALA A 3 -28.11 6.02 26.86
C ALA A 3 -26.79 5.27 26.82
N GLY A 4 -26.70 4.19 27.59
CA GLY A 4 -25.44 3.53 27.90
C GLY A 4 -24.84 3.02 26.60
N LEU A 5 -23.52 3.09 26.47
CA LEU A 5 -22.79 2.44 25.39
C LEU A 5 -23.26 0.97 25.15
N VAL A 6 -23.71 0.32 26.23
CA VAL A 6 -24.34 -1.01 26.24
C VAL A 6 -25.64 -1.07 25.43
N ASP A 7 -26.50 -0.05 25.50
CA ASP A 7 -27.76 0.01 24.75
C ASP A 7 -27.50 0.14 23.25
N VAL A 8 -26.51 0.96 22.87
CA VAL A 8 -26.09 1.13 21.48
C VAL A 8 -25.51 -0.18 20.91
N PHE A 9 -24.66 -0.87 21.68
CA PHE A 9 -24.14 -2.18 21.28
C PHE A 9 -25.24 -3.26 21.22
N GLY A 10 -26.19 -3.25 22.15
CA GLY A 10 -27.32 -4.18 22.15
C GLY A 10 -28.20 -4.02 20.91
N ILE A 11 -28.53 -2.77 20.55
CA ILE A 11 -29.32 -2.45 19.35
C ILE A 11 -28.55 -2.86 18.07
N ALA A 12 -27.25 -2.56 18.00
CA ALA A 12 -26.42 -2.93 16.84
C ALA A 12 -26.33 -4.45 16.66
N VAL A 13 -26.12 -5.21 17.74
CA VAL A 13 -26.07 -6.69 17.70
C VAL A 13 -27.43 -7.26 17.27
N ALA A 14 -28.53 -6.75 17.81
CA ALA A 14 -29.88 -7.20 17.44
C ALA A 14 -30.19 -6.91 15.96
N ALA A 15 -29.82 -5.72 15.47
CA ALA A 15 -30.01 -5.35 14.06
C ALA A 15 -29.19 -6.24 13.11
N ILE A 16 -27.94 -6.54 13.46
CA ILE A 16 -27.07 -7.43 12.66
C ILE A 16 -27.62 -8.87 12.65
N ALA A 17 -28.07 -9.38 13.81
CA ALA A 17 -28.66 -10.71 13.90
C ALA A 17 -29.94 -10.83 13.06
N LEU A 18 -30.81 -9.83 13.10
CA LEU A 18 -32.03 -9.78 12.30
C LEU A 18 -31.72 -9.71 10.79
N ALA A 19 -30.82 -8.82 10.38
CA ALA A 19 -30.41 -8.68 8.98
C ALA A 19 -29.77 -9.98 8.45
N SER A 20 -28.97 -10.66 9.28
CA SER A 20 -28.39 -11.95 8.96
C SER A 20 -29.46 -13.02 8.79
N ALA A 21 -30.43 -13.12 9.70
CA ALA A 21 -31.53 -14.08 9.61
C ALA A 21 -32.38 -13.87 8.34
N VAL A 22 -32.68 -12.62 8.00
CA VAL A 22 -33.42 -12.25 6.77
C VAL A 22 -32.62 -12.64 5.52
N LEU A 23 -31.33 -12.33 5.48
CA LEU A 23 -30.46 -12.69 4.36
C LEU A 23 -30.36 -14.21 4.19
N LEU A 24 -30.20 -14.96 5.29
CA LEU A 24 -30.17 -16.42 5.28
C LEU A 24 -31.48 -17.01 4.75
N MET A 25 -32.62 -16.45 5.17
CA MET A 25 -33.93 -16.84 4.66
C MET A 25 -34.07 -16.55 3.16
N MET A 26 -33.63 -15.37 2.69
CA MET A 26 -33.65 -15.02 1.26
C MET A 26 -32.77 -15.95 0.44
N VAL A 27 -31.52 -16.19 0.86
CA VAL A 27 -30.60 -17.10 0.16
C VAL A 27 -31.18 -18.52 0.09
N HIS A 28 -31.75 -19.02 1.19
CA HIS A 28 -32.34 -20.35 1.21
C HIS A 28 -33.55 -20.48 0.29
N LYS A 29 -34.43 -19.48 0.26
CA LYS A 29 -35.67 -19.51 -0.54
C LYS A 29 -35.48 -19.12 -2.00
N GLU A 30 -34.57 -18.21 -2.31
CA GLU A 30 -34.38 -17.64 -3.65
C GLU A 30 -33.25 -18.33 -4.42
N LEU A 31 -32.10 -18.63 -3.80
CA LEU A 31 -30.94 -19.24 -4.48
C LEU A 31 -30.90 -20.77 -4.32
N GLY A 32 -31.53 -21.30 -3.27
CA GLY A 32 -31.58 -22.73 -2.99
C GLY A 32 -32.23 -23.60 -4.08
N PRO A 33 -33.34 -23.19 -4.72
CA PRO A 33 -34.02 -24.02 -5.72
C PRO A 33 -33.28 -24.10 -7.07
N PHE A 34 -32.57 -23.05 -7.49
CA PHE A 34 -32.02 -22.94 -8.86
C PHE A 34 -30.58 -23.45 -9.02
N THR A 35 -29.90 -23.81 -7.94
CA THR A 35 -28.45 -24.10 -7.97
C THR A 35 -28.09 -25.57 -8.18
N GLY A 36 -29.06 -26.50 -8.15
CA GLY A 36 -28.81 -27.94 -8.29
C GLY A 36 -27.93 -28.56 -7.18
N LEU A 37 -27.62 -27.79 -6.13
CA LEU A 37 -26.72 -28.19 -5.06
C LEU A 37 -27.38 -29.20 -4.11
N SER A 38 -26.57 -30.14 -3.60
CA SER A 38 -26.98 -31.03 -2.51
C SER A 38 -27.34 -30.24 -1.25
N ALA A 39 -28.07 -30.84 -0.31
CA ALA A 39 -28.42 -30.19 0.95
C ALA A 39 -27.16 -29.62 1.66
N GLY A 40 -26.06 -30.38 1.69
CA GLY A 40 -24.78 -29.92 2.22
C GLY A 40 -24.17 -28.75 1.45
N GLY A 41 -24.25 -28.75 0.12
CA GLY A 41 -23.77 -27.64 -0.72
C GLY A 41 -24.52 -26.32 -0.47
N LYS A 42 -25.83 -26.39 -0.22
CA LYS A 42 -26.64 -25.21 0.13
C LYS A 42 -26.24 -24.64 1.49
N TRP A 43 -25.99 -25.49 2.49
CA TRP A 43 -25.48 -25.05 3.80
C TRP A 43 -24.09 -24.42 3.72
N MET A 44 -23.21 -24.97 2.89
CA MET A 44 -21.85 -24.46 2.70
C MET A 44 -21.85 -23.09 2.00
N LEU A 45 -22.66 -22.93 0.94
CA LEU A 45 -22.84 -21.65 0.24
C LEU A 45 -23.43 -20.57 1.16
N MET A 46 -24.43 -20.94 1.95
CA MET A 46 -25.06 -20.09 2.95
C MET A 46 -24.05 -19.61 4.01
N GLY A 47 -23.20 -20.52 4.49
CA GLY A 47 -22.12 -20.19 5.42
C GLY A 47 -21.10 -19.22 4.82
N ALA A 48 -20.68 -19.44 3.57
CA ALA A 48 -19.69 -18.60 2.90
C ALA A 48 -20.19 -17.15 2.68
N PHE A 49 -21.41 -16.98 2.18
CA PHE A 49 -22.00 -15.64 1.98
C PHE A 49 -22.35 -14.96 3.30
N GLY A 50 -22.92 -15.69 4.27
CA GLY A 50 -23.23 -15.16 5.59
C GLY A 50 -21.99 -14.67 6.34
N MET A 51 -20.92 -15.47 6.34
CA MET A 51 -19.63 -15.09 6.93
C MET A 51 -19.03 -13.86 6.24
N GLY A 52 -19.11 -13.78 4.91
CA GLY A 52 -18.60 -12.64 4.15
C GLY A 52 -19.30 -11.32 4.49
N VAL A 53 -20.64 -11.33 4.55
CA VAL A 53 -21.44 -10.14 4.91
C VAL A 53 -21.18 -9.71 6.35
N LEU A 54 -21.10 -10.65 7.29
CA LEU A 54 -20.76 -10.37 8.68
C LEU A 54 -19.37 -9.74 8.83
N ALA A 55 -18.37 -10.31 8.16
CA ALA A 55 -16.99 -9.79 8.21
C ALA A 55 -16.88 -8.38 7.61
N PHE A 56 -17.59 -8.10 6.53
CA PHE A 56 -17.64 -6.76 5.92
C PHE A 56 -18.37 -5.77 6.83
N GLY A 57 -19.52 -6.14 7.38
CA GLY A 57 -20.28 -5.30 8.31
C GLY A 57 -19.50 -4.96 9.57
N PHE A 58 -18.80 -5.93 10.17
CA PHE A 58 -17.92 -5.69 11.32
C PHE A 58 -16.81 -4.69 10.98
N LYS A 59 -16.13 -4.84 9.83
CA LYS A 59 -15.10 -3.89 9.39
C LYS A 59 -15.64 -2.49 9.21
N MET A 60 -16.81 -2.33 8.60
CA MET A 60 -17.45 -1.02 8.43
C MET A 60 -17.85 -0.38 9.76
N ALA A 61 -18.37 -1.17 10.71
CA ALA A 61 -18.69 -0.68 12.05
C ALA A 61 -17.43 -0.23 12.80
N VAL A 62 -16.36 -1.02 12.75
CA VAL A 62 -15.06 -0.64 13.33
C VAL A 62 -14.54 0.65 12.68
N ALA A 63 -14.55 0.76 11.35
CA ALA A 63 -14.11 1.96 10.65
C ALA A 63 -14.94 3.19 11.03
N ALA A 64 -16.26 3.06 11.14
CA ALA A 64 -17.16 4.13 11.55
C ALA A 64 -16.91 4.57 13.01
N VAL A 65 -16.77 3.62 13.94
CA VAL A 65 -16.46 3.90 15.35
C VAL A 65 -15.10 4.59 15.49
N MET A 66 -14.07 4.08 14.80
CA MET A 66 -12.72 4.66 14.82
C MET A 66 -12.69 6.07 14.20
N SER A 67 -13.48 6.29 13.15
CA SER A 67 -13.59 7.62 12.50
C SER A 67 -14.42 8.61 13.32
N GLY A 68 -15.36 8.13 14.15
CA GLY A 68 -16.19 8.96 15.02
C GLY A 68 -15.56 9.34 16.37
N MET A 69 -14.46 8.69 16.78
CA MET A 69 -13.73 8.97 18.03
C MET A 69 -12.21 9.09 17.82
N PRO A 70 -11.74 10.01 16.95
CA PRO A 70 -10.32 10.13 16.62
C PRO A 70 -9.43 10.37 17.85
N GLU A 71 -9.92 11.11 18.85
CA GLU A 71 -9.18 11.41 20.09
C GLU A 71 -8.94 10.20 21.00
N ARG A 72 -9.75 9.13 20.87
CA ARG A 72 -9.59 7.90 21.67
C ARG A 72 -8.89 6.78 20.88
N ALA A 73 -9.00 6.83 19.56
CA ALA A 73 -8.47 5.81 18.65
C ALA A 73 -7.08 6.17 18.12
N VAL A 74 -6.91 7.40 17.62
CA VAL A 74 -5.75 7.83 16.85
C VAL A 74 -4.77 8.62 17.71
N ALA A 75 -5.26 9.52 18.59
CA ALA A 75 -4.39 10.35 19.42
C ALA A 75 -3.44 9.55 20.34
N PRO A 76 -3.85 8.43 20.98
CA PRO A 76 -2.92 7.61 21.76
C PRO A 76 -1.86 6.90 20.90
N LEU A 77 -2.20 6.52 19.67
CA LEU A 77 -1.26 5.94 18.71
C LEU A 77 -0.28 6.99 18.20
N ILE A 78 -0.73 8.21 17.91
CA ILE A 78 0.15 9.34 17.58
C ILE A 78 1.03 9.70 18.78
N ALA A 79 0.53 9.62 20.01
CA ALA A 79 1.37 9.84 21.18
C ALA A 79 2.39 8.71 21.39
N ALA A 80 2.01 7.45 21.12
CA ALA A 80 2.87 6.28 21.29
C ALA A 80 3.91 6.11 20.16
N TYR A 81 3.58 6.49 18.93
CA TYR A 81 4.40 6.27 17.73
C TYR A 81 4.77 7.56 16.98
N GLY A 82 4.09 8.67 17.25
CA GLY A 82 4.31 9.99 16.64
C GLY A 82 5.04 10.96 17.57
N GLY A 83 5.58 10.50 18.70
CA GLY A 83 6.71 11.17 19.31
C GLY A 83 7.84 11.21 18.28
N PRO A 84 8.59 12.31 18.15
CA PRO A 84 9.74 12.33 17.27
C PRO A 84 10.70 11.26 17.79
N ALA A 85 10.73 10.10 17.13
CA ALA A 85 11.99 9.39 17.02
C ALA A 85 12.89 10.44 16.40
N ALA A 86 13.72 11.07 17.23
CA ALA A 86 14.71 12.00 16.76
C ALA A 86 15.54 11.19 15.77
N LEU A 87 15.25 11.39 14.49
CA LEU A 87 16.05 10.89 13.40
C LEU A 87 17.34 11.71 13.52
N HIS A 88 18.23 11.21 14.37
CA HIS A 88 19.57 11.74 14.47
C HIS A 88 20.27 11.35 13.18
N ASP A 89 20.93 12.32 12.55
CA ASP A 89 21.86 11.99 11.47
C ASP A 89 23.03 11.16 12.02
N ALA A 90 23.90 10.68 11.13
CA ALA A 90 25.09 9.91 11.54
C ALA A 90 26.02 10.67 12.50
N ASP A 91 25.86 12.00 12.62
CA ASP A 91 26.64 12.88 13.47
C ASP A 91 25.91 13.26 14.78
N GLY A 92 24.74 12.66 15.04
CA GLY A 92 23.97 12.88 16.27
C GLY A 92 23.16 14.18 16.30
N ARG A 93 23.13 14.96 15.21
CA ARG A 93 22.38 16.21 15.15
C ARG A 93 20.89 15.91 15.09
N SER A 94 20.12 16.58 15.95
CA SER A 94 18.66 16.54 15.89
C SER A 94 18.19 17.22 14.62
N PHE A 95 17.40 16.53 13.81
CA PHE A 95 16.74 17.14 12.66
C PHE A 95 15.75 18.21 13.16
N ASP A 96 15.99 19.49 12.85
CA ASP A 96 15.04 20.57 13.15
C ASP A 96 13.91 20.56 12.13
N ASP A 97 12.83 19.87 12.47
CA ASP A 97 11.61 19.78 11.68
C ASP A 97 10.93 21.14 11.45
N ARG A 98 11.25 22.15 12.26
CA ARG A 98 10.78 23.54 12.07
C ARG A 98 11.33 24.20 10.80
N ALA A 99 12.42 23.66 10.23
CA ALA A 99 12.97 24.10 8.96
C ALA A 99 12.29 23.45 7.74
N LEU A 100 11.48 22.40 7.94
CA LEU A 100 10.69 21.82 6.87
C LEU A 100 9.48 22.71 6.59
N PRO A 101 9.06 22.86 5.32
CA PRO A 101 7.82 23.57 5.02
C PRO A 101 6.66 22.96 5.83
N ALA A 102 5.87 23.81 6.49
CA ALA A 102 4.88 23.46 7.52
C ALA A 102 3.88 22.36 7.13
N ARG A 103 3.75 22.06 5.83
CA ARG A 103 3.09 20.88 5.28
C ARG A 103 3.79 20.48 3.99
N TYR A 104 4.17 19.22 3.85
CA TYR A 104 4.47 18.65 2.54
C TYR A 104 3.19 18.72 1.71
N VAL A 105 3.16 19.59 0.69
CA VAL A 105 2.02 19.65 -0.23
C VAL A 105 2.19 18.49 -1.19
N TRP A 106 1.45 17.41 -0.96
CA TRP A 106 1.39 16.30 -1.90
C TRP A 106 0.86 16.81 -3.23
N GLN A 107 1.68 16.68 -4.26
CA GLN A 107 1.33 17.04 -5.64
C GLN A 107 1.22 15.76 -6.46
N PRO A 108 0.28 15.72 -7.43
CA PRO A 108 0.26 14.64 -8.40
C PRO A 108 1.55 14.66 -9.22
N LEU A 109 2.04 13.47 -9.58
CA LEU A 109 3.16 13.36 -10.50
C LEU A 109 2.75 13.98 -11.86
N PRO A 110 3.53 14.92 -12.43
CA PRO A 110 3.24 15.49 -13.73
C PRO A 110 3.23 14.42 -14.84
N ALA A 111 2.47 14.68 -15.91
CA ALA A 111 2.37 13.75 -17.04
C ALA A 111 3.71 13.56 -17.80
N ALA A 112 4.63 14.52 -17.69
CA ALA A 112 5.95 14.46 -18.28
C ALA A 112 7.01 14.85 -17.25
N ALA A 113 8.14 14.15 -17.26
CA ALA A 113 9.31 14.51 -16.45
C ALA A 113 9.93 15.83 -16.94
N PRO A 114 10.52 16.63 -16.03
CA PRO A 114 11.24 17.83 -16.41
C PRO A 114 12.45 17.45 -17.29
N ALA A 115 12.67 18.23 -18.35
CA ALA A 115 13.88 18.12 -19.15
C ALA A 115 14.95 19.08 -18.60
N PRO A 116 16.21 18.64 -18.39
CA PRO A 116 17.29 19.56 -18.06
C PRO A 116 17.46 20.63 -19.14
N PRO A 117 17.71 21.91 -18.77
CA PRO A 117 17.81 23.01 -19.73
C PRO A 117 18.88 22.78 -20.81
N ASP A 118 19.99 22.16 -20.43
CA ASP A 118 21.14 21.82 -21.27
C ASP A 118 21.01 20.45 -21.95
N ASN A 119 20.00 19.64 -21.57
CA ASN A 119 19.72 18.36 -22.20
C ASN A 119 18.22 18.18 -22.47
N PRO A 120 17.66 18.91 -23.46
CA PRO A 120 16.28 18.75 -23.86
C PRO A 120 15.97 17.31 -24.27
N THR A 121 14.83 16.79 -23.80
CA THR A 121 14.32 15.47 -24.14
C THR A 121 13.80 15.45 -25.58
N THR A 122 14.38 14.60 -26.42
CA THR A 122 13.88 14.32 -27.77
C THR A 122 13.57 12.83 -27.94
N PRO A 123 12.67 12.42 -28.85
CA PRO A 123 12.38 11.01 -29.09
C PRO A 123 13.62 10.15 -29.41
N GLU A 124 14.58 10.71 -30.15
CA GLU A 124 15.82 10.04 -30.55
C GLU A 124 16.74 9.81 -29.35
N LYS A 125 16.86 10.82 -28.45
CA LYS A 125 17.61 10.68 -27.21
C LYS A 125 16.97 9.67 -26.27
N VAL A 126 15.64 9.64 -26.17
CA VAL A 126 14.92 8.63 -25.39
C VAL A 126 15.17 7.23 -25.95
N ALA A 127 15.09 7.05 -27.27
CA ALA A 127 15.35 5.77 -27.91
C ALA A 127 16.80 5.31 -27.71
N LEU A 128 17.77 6.22 -27.80
CA LEU A 128 19.17 5.94 -27.52
C LEU A 128 19.39 5.59 -26.04
N GLY A 129 18.87 6.39 -25.12
CA GLY A 129 18.96 6.17 -23.67
C GLY A 129 18.39 4.80 -23.28
N ARG A 130 17.25 4.40 -23.86
CA ARG A 130 16.69 3.07 -23.66
C ARG A 130 17.64 1.94 -24.10
N ARG A 131 18.37 2.12 -25.20
CA ARG A 131 19.38 1.14 -25.62
C ARG A 131 20.53 1.09 -24.63
N LEU A 132 21.08 2.25 -24.26
CA LEU A 132 22.22 2.35 -23.34
C LEU A 132 21.89 1.79 -21.95
N PHE A 133 20.70 2.06 -21.42
CA PHE A 133 20.25 1.56 -20.12
C PHE A 133 20.27 0.03 -20.03
N ASN A 134 20.07 -0.65 -21.18
CA ASN A 134 20.08 -2.10 -21.28
C ASN A 134 21.41 -2.67 -21.82
N ASP A 135 22.37 -1.82 -22.19
CA ASP A 135 23.59 -2.25 -22.87
C ASP A 135 24.66 -2.70 -21.88
N LYS A 136 24.92 -4.00 -21.86
CA LYS A 136 25.92 -4.59 -20.98
C LYS A 136 27.37 -4.27 -21.37
N ARG A 137 27.59 -3.85 -22.62
CA ARG A 137 28.94 -3.48 -23.11
C ARG A 137 29.51 -2.24 -22.41
N LEU A 138 28.67 -1.51 -21.67
CA LEU A 138 29.09 -0.40 -20.83
C LEU A 138 29.75 -0.86 -19.52
N SER A 139 29.55 -2.11 -19.10
CA SER A 139 30.29 -2.69 -17.97
C SER A 139 31.66 -3.22 -18.40
N ALA A 140 32.63 -3.14 -17.50
CA ALA A 140 34.02 -3.54 -17.78
C ALA A 140 34.17 -5.02 -18.18
N ASP A 141 33.28 -5.90 -17.70
CA ASP A 141 33.29 -7.34 -17.99
C ASP A 141 32.13 -7.79 -18.89
N GLY A 142 31.30 -6.86 -19.38
CA GLY A 142 30.16 -7.17 -20.24
C GLY A 142 29.01 -7.89 -19.53
N THR A 143 28.99 -7.98 -18.19
CA THR A 143 28.00 -8.76 -17.45
C THR A 143 26.78 -7.95 -17.00
N LEU A 144 26.97 -6.65 -16.75
CA LEU A 144 25.97 -5.77 -16.14
C LEU A 144 25.61 -4.58 -17.02
N SER A 145 24.39 -4.10 -16.87
CA SER A 145 23.87 -2.84 -17.42
C SER A 145 23.13 -2.08 -16.32
N CYS A 146 22.67 -0.85 -16.58
CA CYS A 146 21.83 -0.11 -15.63
C CYS A 146 20.61 -0.94 -15.21
N ALA A 147 19.96 -1.60 -16.18
CA ALA A 147 18.80 -2.47 -15.96
C ALA A 147 19.08 -3.70 -15.08
N SER A 148 20.35 -4.06 -14.87
CA SER A 148 20.69 -5.23 -14.03
C SER A 148 20.47 -4.96 -12.55
N CYS A 149 20.65 -3.70 -12.12
CA CYS A 149 20.38 -3.26 -10.74
C CYS A 149 19.11 -2.40 -10.62
N HIS A 150 18.62 -1.84 -11.73
CA HIS A 150 17.43 -1.02 -11.79
C HIS A 150 16.37 -1.66 -12.69
N ASP A 151 15.82 -2.79 -12.25
CA ASP A 151 14.90 -3.60 -13.04
C ASP A 151 13.51 -2.95 -13.11
N LEU A 152 13.21 -2.39 -14.29
CA LEU A 152 11.95 -1.70 -14.57
C LEU A 152 10.74 -2.64 -14.66
N GLN A 153 10.94 -3.96 -14.80
CA GLN A 153 9.86 -4.92 -15.05
C GLN A 153 9.52 -5.75 -13.81
N GLY A 154 10.52 -6.31 -13.13
CA GLY A 154 10.30 -7.27 -12.03
C GLY A 154 10.29 -6.65 -10.64
N HIS A 155 11.03 -5.55 -10.42
CA HIS A 155 11.36 -5.09 -9.07
C HIS A 155 11.16 -3.57 -8.88
N GLY A 156 10.24 -2.97 -9.65
CA GLY A 156 9.82 -1.58 -9.47
C GLY A 156 10.95 -0.56 -9.67
N GLY A 157 11.95 -0.88 -10.49
CA GLY A 157 13.10 -0.01 -10.78
C GLY A 157 14.30 -0.18 -9.86
N GLY A 158 14.26 -1.09 -8.89
CA GLY A 158 15.42 -1.54 -8.10
C GLY A 158 15.80 -2.98 -8.44
N ASP A 159 16.59 -3.65 -7.60
CA ASP A 159 17.02 -5.05 -7.78
C ASP A 159 16.45 -6.03 -6.74
N GLY A 160 15.63 -5.54 -5.82
CA GLY A 160 15.00 -6.32 -4.76
C GLY A 160 15.96 -6.87 -3.70
N ARG A 161 17.23 -6.43 -3.68
CA ARG A 161 18.25 -6.94 -2.74
C ARG A 161 18.50 -5.95 -1.61
N ALA A 162 18.98 -6.44 -0.47
CA ALA A 162 19.42 -5.58 0.62
C ALA A 162 20.59 -4.68 0.20
N THR A 163 21.51 -5.22 -0.60
CA THR A 163 22.60 -4.48 -1.23
C THR A 163 22.82 -4.96 -2.67
N ALA A 164 23.25 -4.03 -3.53
CA ALA A 164 23.50 -4.33 -4.94
C ALA A 164 24.76 -5.19 -5.13
N THR A 165 24.75 -6.04 -6.16
CA THR A 165 25.92 -6.83 -6.58
C THR A 165 26.44 -6.32 -7.91
N GLY A 166 27.70 -5.88 -7.93
CA GLY A 166 28.42 -5.37 -9.09
C GLY A 166 29.25 -6.43 -9.83
N ILE A 167 30.15 -5.95 -10.69
CA ILE A 167 31.02 -6.78 -11.54
C ILE A 167 31.85 -7.76 -10.70
N GLY A 168 32.06 -8.97 -11.21
CA GLY A 168 32.78 -10.02 -10.49
C GLY A 168 32.12 -10.49 -9.18
N GLY A 169 30.82 -10.23 -8.99
CA GLY A 169 30.09 -10.64 -7.78
C GLY A 169 30.34 -9.77 -6.56
N GLN A 170 30.94 -8.58 -6.75
CA GLN A 170 31.25 -7.66 -5.65
C GLN A 170 29.97 -7.12 -5.02
N VAL A 171 29.77 -7.36 -3.73
CA VAL A 171 28.60 -6.85 -3.00
C VAL A 171 28.92 -5.45 -2.47
N GLY A 172 28.11 -4.47 -2.88
CA GLY A 172 28.21 -3.09 -2.42
C GLY A 172 27.66 -2.90 -1.00
N GLY A 173 27.85 -1.70 -0.45
CA GLY A 173 27.36 -1.32 0.88
C GLY A 173 25.97 -0.66 0.90
N ARG A 174 25.28 -0.58 -0.25
CA ARG A 174 24.01 0.12 -0.38
C ARG A 174 23.02 -0.66 -1.25
N ASN A 175 21.74 -0.51 -0.94
CA ASN A 175 20.63 -0.92 -1.80
C ASN A 175 20.64 -0.08 -3.10
N ALA A 176 20.20 -0.68 -4.21
CA ALA A 176 19.92 0.05 -5.45
C ALA A 176 18.50 0.67 -5.36
N PRO A 177 18.38 2.01 -5.25
CA PRO A 177 17.06 2.64 -5.19
C PRO A 177 16.32 2.50 -6.52
N THR A 178 15.02 2.76 -6.52
CA THR A 178 14.26 2.82 -7.78
C THR A 178 14.69 4.01 -8.64
N VAL A 179 14.73 3.80 -9.96
CA VAL A 179 14.88 4.89 -10.95
C VAL A 179 13.55 5.54 -11.34
N TRP A 180 12.42 5.01 -10.85
CA TRP A 180 11.11 5.60 -11.11
C TRP A 180 11.02 6.94 -10.40
N ASN A 181 10.62 7.97 -11.14
CA ASN A 181 10.45 9.34 -10.65
C ASN A 181 11.73 10.02 -10.12
N ALA A 182 12.91 9.45 -10.33
CA ALA A 182 14.19 10.03 -9.86
C ALA A 182 14.56 11.38 -10.52
N ALA A 183 13.77 11.85 -11.49
CA ALA A 183 13.93 13.14 -12.15
C ALA A 183 13.23 14.30 -11.42
N PHE A 184 12.47 14.01 -10.36
CA PHE A 184 11.75 14.99 -9.53
C PHE A 184 12.43 15.12 -8.15
#